data_AF-A0A964A6M8-F1
#
_entry.id   AF-A0A964A6M8-F1
#
_cell.length_a   1.000
_cell.length_b   1.000
_cell.length_c   1.000
_cell.angle_alpha   90.00
_cell.angle_beta   90.00
_cell.angle_gamma   90.00
#
_symmetry.space_group_name_H-M   'P 1'
#
loop_
_entity.id
_entity.type
_entity.pdbx_description
1 polymer ?
#
loop_
_entity_poly.entity_id
_entity_poly.type
_entity_poly.pdbx_seq_one_letter_code
_entity_poly.pdbx_strand_id
1 'polypeptide(L)'
;MADNLENWFKQNRDAFDDAEPASGHLERFERKLHGAAPIRRNLFMSPFFRMAAVLVMGFMLGYLYYTNDSAGRNRMASDQGIGQASMDISSISPELAEAEVFFDRMIQQKLTDLSGYKEKDSALYHQVVEQLEGLETAYNDLRSELVNNQTSDQVINAMIQNYRLRLDLIEHILDLKNQAEKMEEQLQTDTTASAHNENS
;
A
#
# COMPACT_ATOMS: atom_id res chain seq x y z
N MET A 1 -33.70 4.43 -29.62
CA MET A 1 -33.02 3.12 -29.55
C MET A 1 -33.91 2.01 -28.99
N ALA A 2 -34.92 2.31 -28.15
CA ALA A 2 -35.94 1.33 -27.73
C ALA A 2 -36.73 0.73 -28.91
N ASP A 3 -36.98 1.55 -29.94
CA ASP A 3 -37.81 1.16 -31.11
C ASP A 3 -37.23 -0.02 -31.90
N ASN A 4 -35.90 -0.19 -31.91
CA ASN A 4 -35.25 -1.27 -32.66
C ASN A 4 -35.46 -2.65 -31.99
N LEU A 5 -35.47 -2.68 -30.65
CA LEU A 5 -35.70 -3.91 -29.89
C LEU A 5 -37.18 -4.32 -29.96
N GLU A 6 -38.08 -3.34 -29.88
CA GLU A 6 -39.51 -3.61 -29.96
C GLU A 6 -39.93 -4.08 -31.38
N ASN A 7 -39.31 -3.52 -32.42
CA ASN A 7 -39.52 -3.99 -33.79
C ASN A 7 -38.97 -5.41 -34.02
N TRP A 8 -37.82 -5.75 -33.43
CA TRP A 8 -37.27 -7.12 -33.49
C TRP A 8 -38.19 -8.13 -32.79
N PHE A 9 -38.72 -7.77 -31.62
CA PHE A 9 -39.62 -8.64 -30.88
C PHE A 9 -40.96 -8.84 -31.61
N LYS A 10 -41.50 -7.78 -32.23
CA LYS A 10 -42.72 -7.86 -33.04
C LYS A 10 -42.53 -8.71 -34.30
N GLN A 11 -41.37 -8.61 -34.96
CA GLN A 11 -41.05 -9.40 -36.16
C GLN A 11 -40.83 -10.90 -35.85
N ASN A 12 -40.36 -11.22 -34.65
CA ASN A 12 -40.08 -12.59 -34.23
C ASN A 12 -41.15 -13.17 -33.29
N ARG A 13 -42.29 -12.50 -33.09
CA ARG A 13 -43.32 -12.89 -32.12
C ARG A 13 -43.84 -14.31 -32.38
N ASP A 14 -44.05 -14.66 -33.65
CA ASP A 14 -44.54 -15.98 -34.04
C ASP A 14 -43.53 -17.10 -33.71
N ALA A 15 -42.23 -16.80 -33.66
CA ALA A 15 -41.19 -17.74 -33.25
C ALA A 15 -41.12 -17.96 -31.72
N PHE A 16 -41.71 -17.06 -30.93
CA PHE A 16 -41.82 -17.21 -29.48
C PHE A 16 -43.11 -17.92 -29.03
N ASP A 17 -44.17 -17.87 -29.85
CA ASP A 17 -45.49 -18.46 -29.56
C ASP A 17 -45.65 -19.90 -30.09
N ASP A 18 -44.56 -20.55 -30.54
CA ASP A 18 -44.65 -21.77 -31.36
C ASP A 18 -44.50 -23.09 -30.58
N ALA A 19 -44.38 -23.07 -29.24
CA ALA A 19 -44.23 -24.30 -28.47
C ALA A 19 -44.81 -24.21 -27.06
N GLU A 20 -46.04 -24.69 -26.89
CA GLU A 20 -46.56 -25.01 -25.56
C GLU A 20 -45.86 -26.29 -25.05
N PRO A 21 -45.27 -26.28 -23.83
CA PRO A 21 -44.54 -27.44 -23.35
C PRO A 21 -45.46 -28.65 -23.21
N ALA A 22 -44.99 -29.82 -23.65
CA ALA A 22 -45.78 -31.06 -23.59
C ALA A 22 -46.35 -31.31 -22.19
N SER A 23 -47.62 -31.72 -22.12
CA SER A 23 -48.34 -31.97 -20.86
C SER A 23 -47.50 -32.79 -19.87
N GLY A 24 -47.49 -32.36 -18.61
CA GLY A 24 -46.66 -32.94 -17.55
C GLY A 24 -45.20 -32.49 -17.54
N HIS A 25 -44.83 -31.43 -18.28
CA HIS A 25 -43.50 -30.81 -18.18
C HIS A 25 -43.19 -30.34 -16.75
N LEU A 26 -44.15 -29.68 -16.08
CA LEU A 26 -43.99 -29.22 -14.70
C LEU A 26 -43.75 -30.37 -13.73
N GLU A 27 -44.49 -31.47 -13.83
CA GLU A 27 -44.31 -32.64 -12.95
C GLU A 27 -42.96 -33.34 -13.18
N ARG A 28 -42.45 -33.35 -14.43
CA ARG A 28 -41.09 -33.84 -14.74
C ARG A 28 -40.01 -32.91 -14.19
N PHE A 29 -40.24 -31.60 -14.25
CA PHE A 29 -39.34 -30.59 -13.70
C PHE A 29 -39.28 -30.67 -12.17
N GLU A 30 -40.42 -30.72 -11.51
CA GLU A 30 -40.55 -30.85 -10.06
C GLU A 30 -39.88 -32.14 -9.55
N ARG A 31 -40.06 -33.26 -10.26
CA ARG A 31 -39.38 -34.52 -9.93
C ARG A 31 -37.86 -34.43 -10.05
N LYS A 32 -37.33 -33.67 -11.01
CA LYS A 32 -35.88 -33.42 -11.12
C LYS A 32 -35.38 -32.45 -10.04
N LEU A 33 -36.19 -31.46 -9.66
CA LEU A 33 -35.87 -30.50 -8.61
C LEU A 33 -35.79 -31.17 -7.23
N HIS A 34 -36.74 -32.05 -6.92
CA HIS A 34 -36.80 -32.75 -5.63
C HIS A 34 -36.02 -34.08 -5.60
N GLY A 35 -35.68 -34.65 -6.76
CA GLY A 35 -34.89 -35.89 -6.86
C GLY A 35 -33.37 -35.69 -6.86
N ALA A 36 -32.89 -34.44 -6.95
CA ALA A 36 -31.48 -34.11 -6.88
C ALA A 36 -31.00 -34.09 -5.41
N ALA A 37 -30.72 -35.26 -4.84
CA ALA A 37 -29.97 -35.33 -3.58
C ALA A 37 -28.62 -34.61 -3.77
N PRO A 38 -28.19 -33.72 -2.85
CA PRO A 38 -26.91 -33.06 -2.97
C PRO A 38 -25.81 -34.12 -2.93
N ILE A 39 -25.03 -34.24 -4.02
CA ILE A 39 -23.79 -35.02 -3.99
C ILE A 39 -22.82 -34.28 -3.07
N ARG A 40 -22.88 -34.58 -1.77
CA ARG A 40 -21.89 -34.12 -0.79
C ARG A 40 -20.62 -34.93 -1.01
N ARG A 41 -19.86 -34.59 -2.05
CA ARG A 41 -18.52 -35.10 -2.22
C ARG A 41 -17.64 -34.38 -1.20
N ASN A 42 -17.30 -35.07 -0.11
CA ASN A 42 -16.38 -34.53 0.89
C ASN A 42 -14.98 -34.44 0.27
N LEU A 43 -14.69 -33.33 -0.40
CA LEU A 43 -13.42 -33.09 -1.09
C LEU A 43 -12.23 -33.05 -0.10
N PHE A 44 -12.51 -32.82 1.19
CA PHE A 44 -11.52 -32.68 2.26
C PHE A 44 -11.05 -34.00 2.88
N MET A 45 -11.57 -35.16 2.43
CA MET A 45 -11.20 -36.47 2.97
C MET A 45 -10.17 -37.25 2.14
N SER A 46 -9.59 -36.63 1.11
CA SER A 46 -8.54 -37.25 0.29
C SER A 46 -7.15 -36.97 0.88
N PRO A 47 -6.27 -37.98 1.05
CA PRO A 47 -4.93 -37.79 1.62
C PRO A 47 -4.04 -36.84 0.81
N PHE A 48 -4.37 -36.59 -0.46
CA PHE A 48 -3.68 -35.63 -1.32
C PHE A 48 -3.78 -34.18 -0.83
N PHE A 49 -4.90 -33.78 -0.21
CA PHE A 49 -5.03 -32.42 0.34
C PHE A 49 -4.19 -32.21 1.60
N ARG A 50 -3.93 -33.27 2.39
CA ARG A 50 -3.04 -33.19 3.55
C ARG A 50 -1.61 -32.93 3.11
N MET A 51 -1.17 -33.57 2.03
CA MET A 51 0.17 -33.38 1.46
C MET A 51 0.33 -31.99 0.84
N ALA A 52 -0.70 -31.49 0.13
CA ALA A 52 -0.71 -30.12 -0.38
C ALA A 52 -0.67 -29.08 0.75
N ALA A 53 -1.41 -29.29 1.86
CA ALA A 53 -1.38 -28.39 3.00
C ALA A 53 -0.01 -28.34 3.68
N VAL A 54 0.69 -29.47 3.81
CA VAL A 54 2.06 -29.51 4.34
C VAL A 54 3.05 -28.80 3.41
N LEU A 55 2.90 -28.94 2.09
CA LEU A 55 3.73 -28.22 1.14
C LEU A 55 3.46 -26.71 1.20
N VAL A 56 2.19 -26.27 1.20
CA VAL A 56 1.83 -24.85 1.30
C VAL A 56 2.31 -24.26 2.63
N MET A 57 2.14 -24.98 3.74
CA MET A 57 2.64 -24.53 5.05
C MET A 57 4.18 -24.52 5.09
N GLY A 58 4.85 -25.48 4.46
CA GLY A 58 6.31 -25.52 4.32
C GLY A 58 6.86 -24.40 3.43
N PHE A 59 6.18 -24.08 2.32
CA PHE A 59 6.49 -22.93 1.48
C PHE A 59 6.18 -21.61 2.18
N MET A 60 5.09 -21.52 2.94
CA MET A 60 4.74 -20.32 3.71
C MET A 60 5.74 -20.08 4.85
N LEU A 61 6.09 -21.12 5.60
CA LEU A 61 7.09 -21.03 6.66
C LEU A 61 8.49 -20.85 6.09
N GLY A 62 8.82 -21.49 4.97
CA GLY A 62 10.08 -21.29 4.25
C GLY A 62 10.19 -19.90 3.64
N TYR A 63 9.09 -19.34 3.13
CA TYR A 63 9.00 -17.96 2.68
C TYR A 63 9.17 -17.01 3.86
N LEU A 64 8.44 -17.23 4.97
CA LEU A 64 8.60 -16.45 6.20
C LEU A 64 10.01 -16.56 6.79
N TYR A 65 10.67 -17.71 6.70
CA TYR A 65 12.04 -17.92 7.19
C TYR A 65 13.07 -17.32 6.23
N TYR A 66 12.85 -17.36 4.92
CA TYR A 66 13.68 -16.68 3.92
C TYR A 66 13.57 -15.16 4.07
N THR A 67 12.36 -14.64 4.27
CA THR A 67 12.12 -13.22 4.56
C THR A 67 12.57 -12.85 5.97
N ASN A 68 12.54 -13.75 6.97
CA ASN A 68 13.04 -13.46 8.32
C ASN A 68 14.54 -13.66 8.49
N ASP A 69 15.23 -14.47 7.68
CA ASP A 69 16.70 -14.50 7.67
C ASP A 69 17.24 -13.23 7.00
N SER A 70 16.51 -12.68 6.02
CA SER A 70 16.79 -11.35 5.47
C SER A 70 16.26 -10.20 6.35
N ALA A 71 15.14 -10.32 7.05
CA ALA A 71 14.63 -9.29 7.97
C ALA A 71 15.27 -9.31 9.37
N GLY A 72 15.83 -10.46 9.79
CA GLY A 72 16.51 -10.66 11.07
C GLY A 72 18.00 -10.34 11.03
N ARG A 73 18.68 -10.52 9.88
CA ARG A 73 20.05 -10.01 9.67
C ARG A 73 20.10 -8.52 9.31
N ASN A 74 19.08 -7.99 8.64
CA ASN A 74 19.08 -6.57 8.24
C ASN A 74 18.72 -5.59 9.37
N ARG A 75 18.33 -6.07 10.56
CA ARG A 75 18.08 -5.20 11.73
C ARG A 75 19.31 -4.97 12.62
N MET A 76 20.47 -5.56 12.29
CA MET A 76 21.73 -5.33 13.00
C MET A 76 22.89 -4.91 12.08
N ALA A 77 22.59 -4.30 10.92
CA ALA A 77 23.60 -3.76 10.02
C ALA A 77 23.23 -2.35 9.52
N SER A 78 22.69 -1.51 10.40
CA SER A 78 22.64 -0.06 10.17
C SER A 78 24.01 0.56 10.50
N ASP A 79 25.05 0.19 9.73
CA ASP A 79 26.34 0.93 9.71
C ASP A 79 27.25 0.66 8.50
N GLN A 80 26.83 -0.04 7.43
CA GLN A 80 27.73 -0.22 6.27
C GLN A 80 27.02 -0.14 4.92
N GLY A 81 27.32 0.94 4.18
CA GLY A 81 27.55 0.84 2.74
C GLY A 81 26.41 1.26 1.82
N ILE A 82 26.11 2.57 1.79
CA ILE A 82 25.57 3.24 0.60
C ILE A 82 26.63 3.08 -0.51
N GLY A 83 26.52 2.05 -1.35
CA GLY A 83 27.55 1.86 -2.39
C GLY A 83 27.35 0.70 -3.37
N GLN A 84 26.51 -0.29 -3.08
CA GLN A 84 26.35 -1.44 -3.99
C GLN A 84 25.04 -1.46 -4.79
N ALA A 85 24.01 -0.72 -4.36
CA ALA A 85 22.71 -0.76 -5.02
C ALA A 85 22.50 0.34 -6.10
N SER A 86 23.33 1.39 -6.11
CA SER A 86 23.26 2.48 -7.10
C SER A 86 23.69 2.09 -8.52
N MET A 87 24.39 0.96 -8.65
CA MET A 87 24.91 0.47 -9.93
C MET A 87 23.80 -0.05 -10.85
N ASP A 88 22.67 -0.51 -10.29
CA ASP A 88 21.59 -1.10 -11.08
C ASP A 88 20.66 -0.02 -11.67
N ILE A 89 20.23 0.95 -10.85
CA ILE A 89 19.37 2.07 -11.30
C ILE A 89 20.08 2.98 -12.29
N SER A 90 21.35 3.33 -12.05
CA SER A 90 22.10 4.20 -12.97
C SER A 90 22.28 3.61 -14.37
N SER A 91 22.22 2.28 -14.49
CA SER A 91 22.26 1.58 -15.78
C SER A 91 20.92 1.62 -16.53
N ILE A 92 19.81 1.80 -15.82
CA ILE A 92 18.43 1.82 -16.35
C ILE A 92 17.97 3.25 -16.62
N SER A 93 18.16 4.16 -15.66
CA SER A 93 17.84 5.59 -15.79
C SER A 93 18.88 6.44 -15.04
N PRO A 94 19.82 7.07 -15.76
CA PRO A 94 20.79 7.97 -15.15
C PRO A 94 20.15 9.22 -14.55
N GLU A 95 19.04 9.71 -15.13
CA GLU A 95 18.31 10.86 -14.59
C GLU A 95 17.66 10.54 -13.23
N LEU A 96 17.10 9.33 -13.07
CA LEU A 96 16.56 8.89 -11.78
C LEU A 96 17.67 8.76 -10.72
N ALA A 97 18.83 8.22 -11.09
CA ALA A 97 19.96 8.11 -10.17
C ALA A 97 20.44 9.49 -9.67
N GLU A 98 20.44 10.51 -10.55
CA GLU A 98 20.73 11.89 -10.12
C GLU A 98 19.65 12.44 -9.19
N ALA A 99 18.38 12.15 -9.49
CA ALA A 99 17.26 12.54 -8.64
C ALA A 99 17.32 11.89 -7.26
N GLU A 100 17.67 10.60 -7.14
CA GLU A 100 17.89 9.92 -5.84
C GLU A 100 18.90 10.69 -4.99
N VAL A 101 20.06 11.00 -5.55
CA VAL A 101 21.12 11.73 -4.85
C VAL A 101 20.64 13.11 -4.38
N PHE A 102 19.86 13.80 -5.22
CA PHE A 102 19.30 15.09 -4.86
C PHE A 102 18.28 14.99 -3.71
N PHE A 103 17.33 14.05 -3.81
CA PHE A 103 16.30 13.88 -2.81
C PHE A 103 16.83 13.36 -1.48
N ASP A 104 17.78 12.42 -1.50
CA ASP A 104 18.42 11.90 -0.28
C ASP A 104 19.13 13.02 0.48
N ARG A 105 19.87 13.89 -0.22
CA ARG A 105 20.50 15.06 0.41
C ARG A 105 19.47 16.00 1.04
N MET A 106 18.37 16.25 0.34
CA MET A 106 17.31 17.13 0.84
C MET A 106 16.62 16.55 2.07
N ILE A 107 16.31 15.25 2.07
CA ILE A 107 15.72 14.54 3.21
C ILE A 107 16.66 14.59 4.41
N GLN A 108 17.96 14.31 4.21
CA GLN A 108 18.95 14.37 5.29
C GLN A 108 19.08 15.78 5.91
N GLN A 109 19.07 16.81 5.07
CA GLN A 109 19.08 18.19 5.54
C GLN A 109 17.84 18.49 6.40
N LYS A 110 16.64 18.15 5.92
CA LYS A 110 15.38 18.39 6.63
C LYS A 110 15.26 17.56 7.92
N LEU A 111 15.77 16.33 7.94
CA LEU A 111 15.83 15.49 9.14
C LEU A 111 16.77 16.06 10.20
N THR A 112 17.86 16.71 9.78
CA THR A 112 18.77 17.40 10.71
C THR A 112 18.03 18.52 11.44
N ASP A 113 17.22 19.32 10.74
CA ASP A 113 16.40 20.39 11.33
C ASP A 113 15.35 19.86 12.33
N LEU A 114 14.93 18.60 12.15
CA LEU A 114 13.94 17.92 12.98
C LEU A 114 14.54 17.28 14.25
N SER A 115 15.82 16.95 14.26
CA SER A 115 16.49 16.21 15.35
C SER A 115 16.37 16.87 16.74
N GLY A 116 16.24 18.20 16.80
CA GLY A 116 16.01 18.95 18.04
C GLY A 116 14.60 18.81 18.64
N TYR A 117 13.62 18.31 17.88
CA TYR A 117 12.22 18.19 18.32
C TYR A 117 11.86 16.82 18.93
N LYS A 118 12.77 15.84 18.83
CA LYS A 118 12.57 14.45 19.31
C LYS A 118 12.08 14.33 20.76
N GLU A 119 12.36 15.33 21.60
CA GLU A 119 12.10 15.27 23.04
C GLU A 119 10.75 15.87 23.48
N LYS A 120 10.07 16.68 22.64
CA LYS A 120 8.91 17.48 23.10
C LYS A 120 7.53 16.90 22.79
N ASP A 121 7.39 16.05 21.76
CA ASP A 121 6.06 15.61 21.30
C ASP A 121 6.09 14.18 20.72
N SER A 122 6.14 13.18 21.62
CA SER A 122 6.50 11.81 21.22
C SER A 122 5.46 11.14 20.31
N ALA A 123 4.16 11.42 20.48
CA ALA A 123 3.11 10.71 19.74
C ALA A 123 3.04 11.12 18.27
N LEU A 124 3.02 12.44 17.99
CA LEU A 124 2.99 12.96 16.63
C LEU A 124 4.28 12.64 15.88
N TYR A 125 5.42 12.74 16.56
CA TYR A 125 6.71 12.36 16.00
C TYR A 125 6.74 10.87 15.60
N HIS A 126 6.27 9.96 16.48
CA HIS A 126 6.23 8.53 16.18
C HIS A 126 5.33 8.20 14.99
N GLN A 127 4.13 8.80 14.92
CA GLN A 127 3.22 8.59 13.79
C GLN A 127 3.86 9.00 12.45
N VAL A 128 4.63 10.08 12.45
CA VAL A 128 5.29 10.54 11.22
C VAL A 128 6.49 9.68 10.85
N VAL A 129 7.28 9.24 11.82
CA VAL A 129 8.36 8.27 11.58
C VAL A 129 7.81 6.99 10.97
N GLU A 130 6.70 6.47 11.49
CA GLU A 130 6.02 5.30 10.93
C GLU A 130 5.57 5.54 9.46
N GLN A 131 5.03 6.72 9.16
CA GLN A 131 4.66 7.08 7.78
C GLN A 131 5.87 7.19 6.86
N LEU A 132 7.00 7.74 7.34
CA LEU A 132 8.26 7.80 6.59
C LEU A 132 8.81 6.39 6.31
N GLU A 133 8.75 5.48 7.28
CA GLU A 133 9.13 4.07 7.09
C GLU A 133 8.22 3.37 6.06
N GLY A 134 6.93 3.68 6.05
CA GLY A 134 5.99 3.20 5.04
C GLY A 134 6.35 3.69 3.63
N LEU A 135 6.66 4.98 3.49
CA LEU A 135 7.12 5.56 2.22
C LEU A 135 8.47 4.97 1.78
N GLU A 136 9.37 4.65 2.72
CA GLU A 136 10.63 3.94 2.46
C GLU A 136 10.40 2.54 1.90
N THR A 137 9.49 1.79 2.51
CA THR A 137 9.13 0.45 2.04
C THR A 137 8.56 0.49 0.62
N ALA A 138 7.58 1.38 0.37
CA ALA A 138 6.96 1.51 -0.95
C ALA A 138 7.96 1.90 -2.06
N TYR A 139 9.00 2.67 -1.74
CA TYR A 139 10.05 3.00 -2.69
C TYR A 139 10.91 1.79 -3.06
N ASN A 140 11.26 0.97 -2.08
CA ASN A 140 12.04 -0.24 -2.30
C ASN A 140 11.26 -1.26 -3.15
N ASP A 141 9.93 -1.32 -3.00
CA ASP A 141 9.06 -2.11 -3.86
C ASP A 141 9.07 -1.60 -5.31
N LEU A 142 8.90 -0.29 -5.51
CA LEU A 142 8.96 0.35 -6.84
C LEU A 142 10.33 0.14 -7.50
N ARG A 143 11.42 0.19 -6.72
CA ARG A 143 12.77 -0.11 -7.19
C ARG A 143 12.89 -1.55 -7.66
N SER A 144 12.36 -2.50 -6.90
CA SER A 144 12.35 -3.91 -7.31
C SER A 144 11.55 -4.12 -8.59
N GLU A 145 10.42 -3.43 -8.73
CA GLU A 145 9.60 -3.46 -9.95
C GLU A 145 10.36 -2.89 -11.16
N LEU A 146 11.09 -1.77 -10.98
CA LEU A 146 11.88 -1.13 -12.04
C LEU A 146 13.01 -2.03 -12.56
N VAL A 147 13.66 -2.79 -11.67
CA VAL A 147 14.74 -3.73 -12.02
C VAL A 147 14.17 -4.97 -12.72
N ASN A 148 13.01 -5.47 -12.28
CA ASN A 148 12.43 -6.72 -12.78
C ASN A 148 11.62 -6.54 -14.08
N ASN A 149 10.95 -5.40 -14.25
CA ASN A 149 10.20 -5.04 -15.45
C ASN A 149 10.87 -3.84 -16.10
N GLN A 150 11.60 -4.07 -17.21
CA GLN A 150 12.31 -3.03 -17.96
C GLN A 150 11.44 -1.76 -18.12
N THR A 151 11.88 -0.71 -17.43
CA THR A 151 11.60 0.72 -17.62
C THR A 151 10.17 1.06 -18.02
N SER A 152 9.31 1.27 -17.03
CA SER A 152 8.08 2.03 -17.21
C SER A 152 8.28 3.43 -16.62
N ASP A 153 8.14 4.47 -17.44
CA ASP A 153 8.13 5.87 -16.98
C ASP A 153 7.13 6.09 -15.83
N GLN A 154 6.11 5.23 -15.74
CA GLN A 154 5.14 5.23 -14.64
C GLN A 154 5.79 4.88 -13.29
N VAL A 155 6.70 3.89 -13.26
CA VAL A 155 7.41 3.48 -12.04
C VAL A 155 8.37 4.58 -11.61
N ILE A 156 9.11 5.16 -12.56
CA ILE A 156 10.00 6.30 -12.30
C ILE A 156 9.20 7.49 -11.72
N ASN A 157 8.07 7.82 -12.33
CA ASN A 157 7.19 8.87 -11.81
C ASN A 157 6.66 8.53 -10.41
N ALA A 158 6.28 7.28 -10.14
CA ALA A 158 5.85 6.86 -8.81
C ALA A 158 6.97 6.99 -7.77
N MET A 159 8.22 6.67 -8.14
CA MET A 159 9.39 6.84 -7.27
C MET A 159 9.65 8.33 -6.95
N ILE A 160 9.56 9.21 -7.95
CA ILE A 160 9.66 10.68 -7.73
C ILE A 160 8.53 11.19 -6.84
N GLN A 161 7.30 10.69 -7.03
CA GLN A 161 6.17 11.07 -6.17
C GLN A 161 6.36 10.59 -4.73
N ASN A 162 6.93 9.40 -4.52
CA ASN A 162 7.27 8.92 -3.18
C ASN A 162 8.25 9.89 -2.47
N TYR A 163 9.29 10.35 -3.17
CA TYR A 163 10.21 11.36 -2.63
C TYR A 163 9.51 12.67 -2.25
N ARG A 164 8.60 13.18 -3.10
CA ARG A 164 7.83 14.39 -2.80
C ARG A 164 6.97 14.21 -1.54
N LEU A 165 6.31 13.06 -1.40
CA LEU A 165 5.51 12.77 -0.20
C LEU A 165 6.36 12.75 1.07
N ARG A 166 7.58 12.21 1.01
CA ARG A 166 8.51 12.24 2.17
C ARG A 166 8.89 13.67 2.53
N LEU A 167 9.18 14.51 1.53
CA LEU A 167 9.52 15.91 1.75
C LEU A 167 8.34 16.67 2.37
N ASP A 168 7.14 16.54 1.80
CA ASP A 168 5.92 17.19 2.31
C ASP A 168 5.65 16.79 3.77
N LEU A 169 5.85 15.52 4.08
CA LEU A 169 5.67 15.00 5.44
C LEU A 169 6.68 15.60 6.42
N ILE A 170 7.95 15.69 6.04
CA ILE A 170 8.98 16.31 6.90
C ILE A 170 8.72 17.82 7.06
N GLU A 171 8.31 18.51 5.98
CA GLU A 171 7.95 19.94 6.03
C GLU A 171 6.76 20.20 6.95
N HIS A 172 5.75 19.33 6.91
CA HIS A 172 4.61 19.45 7.80
C HIS A 172 5.01 19.39 9.28
N ILE A 173 5.95 18.51 9.65
CA ILE A 173 6.45 18.47 11.03
C ILE A 173 7.23 19.74 11.37
N LEU A 174 8.08 20.23 10.47
CA LEU A 174 8.84 21.44 10.71
C LEU A 174 7.92 22.65 10.92
N ASP A 175 6.81 22.73 10.20
CA ASP A 175 5.81 23.77 10.41
C ASP A 175 5.13 23.65 11.78
N LEU A 176 4.73 22.43 12.17
CA LEU A 176 4.15 22.19 13.50
C LEU A 176 5.13 22.55 14.63
N LYS A 177 6.42 22.23 14.47
CA LYS A 177 7.48 22.68 15.39
C LYS A 177 7.52 24.21 15.49
N ASN A 178 7.57 24.90 14.36
CA ASN A 178 7.62 26.37 14.34
C ASN A 178 6.39 27.00 14.98
N GLN A 179 5.22 26.39 14.81
CA GLN A 179 3.98 26.83 15.46
C GLN A 179 4.04 26.61 16.98
N ALA A 180 4.52 25.46 17.43
CA ALA A 180 4.70 25.15 18.85
C ALA A 180 5.67 26.13 19.54
N GLU A 181 6.82 26.42 18.92
CA GLU A 181 7.80 27.39 19.44
C GLU A 181 7.18 28.80 19.59
N LYS A 182 6.42 29.26 18.59
CA LYS A 182 5.73 30.57 18.66
C LYS A 182 4.68 30.64 19.77
N MET A 183 3.93 29.55 20.01
CA MET A 183 2.93 29.51 21.08
C MET A 183 3.60 29.55 22.47
N GLU A 184 4.72 28.87 22.66
CA GLU A 184 5.47 28.93 23.91
C GLU A 184 6.04 30.33 24.19
N GLU A 185 6.56 31.02 23.16
CA GLU A 185 7.09 32.38 23.28
C GLU A 185 5.99 33.40 23.63
N GLN A 186 4.78 33.24 23.08
CA GLN A 186 3.61 34.04 23.43
C GLN A 186 3.13 33.80 24.87
N LEU A 187 3.11 32.55 25.34
CA LEU A 187 2.73 32.25 26.73
C LEU A 187 3.71 32.88 27.75
N GLN A 188 5.01 32.90 27.42
CA GLN A 188 6.03 33.47 28.31
C GLN A 188 5.98 35.00 28.37
N THR A 189 5.65 35.66 27.26
CA THR A 189 5.51 37.12 27.20
C THR A 189 4.24 37.62 27.91
N ASP A 190 3.12 36.90 27.81
CA ASP A 190 1.89 37.25 28.53
C ASP A 190 2.00 37.01 30.05
N THR A 191 2.68 35.93 30.47
CA THR A 191 2.89 35.62 31.89
C THR A 191 3.81 36.63 32.58
N THR A 192 4.85 37.12 31.88
CA THR A 192 5.77 38.13 32.40
C THR A 192 5.16 39.54 32.40
N ALA A 193 4.31 39.87 31.42
CA ALA A 193 3.57 41.13 31.39
C ALA A 193 2.51 41.22 32.50
N SER A 194 1.80 40.13 32.80
CA SER A 194 0.80 40.11 33.88
C SER A 194 1.42 40.20 35.28
N ALA A 195 2.60 39.59 35.49
CA ALA A 195 3.32 39.66 36.78
C ALA A 195 3.89 41.06 37.08
N HIS A 196 4.11 41.91 36.08
CA HIS A 196 4.59 43.28 36.27
C HIS A 196 3.46 44.28 36.60
N ASN A 197 2.22 43.97 36.20
CA ASN A 197 1.05 44.83 36.44
C ASN A 197 0.39 44.62 37.82
N GLU A 198 0.64 43.50 38.50
CA GLU A 198 0.12 43.26 39.86
C GLU A 198 1.00 43.86 40.99
N ASN A 199 2.15 44.45 40.65
CA ASN A 199 3.12 44.96 41.63
C ASN A 199 3.38 46.49 41.51
N SER A 200 2.48 47.22 40.84
CA SER A 200 2.43 48.70 40.79
C SER A 200 1.10 49.19 41.38
#